data_AF-A0A7Y2UCN2-F1
#
_entry.id   AF-A0A7Y2UCN2-F1
#
_cell.length_a   1.000
_cell.length_b   1.000
_cell.length_c   1.000
_cell.angle_alpha   90.00
_cell.angle_beta   90.00
_cell.angle_gamma   90.00
#
_symmetry.space_group_name_H-M   'P 1'
#
loop_
_entity.id
_entity.type
_entity.pdbx_description
1 polymer ?
#
loop_
_entity_poly.entity_id
_entity_poly.type
_entity_poly.pdbx_seq_one_letter_code
_entity_poly.pdbx_strand_id
1 'polypeptide(L)' 'MSDQRFSGTDRYVATEDLTTAVNAAVTLGRPILIKGEPGTGKTQLAEEIA' A
#
# COMPACT_ATOMS: atom_id res chain seq x y z
N MET A 1 8.42 8.65 15.93
CA MET A 1 7.26 8.42 15.04
C MET A 1 7.12 6.92 14.92
N SER A 2 5.94 6.40 15.21
CA SER A 2 5.67 4.95 15.22
C SER A 2 5.95 4.39 13.83
N ASP A 3 6.95 3.54 13.74
CA ASP A 3 7.58 3.02 12.52
C ASP A 3 6.75 1.86 11.94
N GLN A 4 5.46 2.09 11.70
CA GLN A 4 4.53 1.05 11.28
C GLN A 4 4.57 0.90 9.77
N ARG A 5 5.44 0.01 9.29
CA ARG A 5 5.54 -0.36 7.88
C ARG A 5 4.35 -1.23 7.50
N PHE A 6 3.72 -0.91 6.38
CA PHE A 6 2.75 -1.77 5.73
C PHE A 6 3.41 -3.07 5.28
N SER A 7 2.74 -4.21 5.45
CA SER A 7 3.18 -5.53 4.96
C SER A 7 2.03 -6.35 4.35
N GLY A 8 0.90 -5.69 4.04
CA GLY A 8 -0.38 -6.35 3.82
C GLY A 8 -1.17 -6.56 5.12
N THR A 9 -2.35 -7.13 4.98
CA THR A 9 -3.29 -7.43 6.08
C THR A 9 -3.98 -8.77 5.83
N ASP A 10 -4.78 -9.24 6.79
CA ASP A 10 -5.60 -10.45 6.60
C ASP A 10 -6.57 -10.36 5.41
N ARG A 11 -6.87 -9.14 4.96
CA ARG A 11 -7.81 -8.84 3.88
C ARG A 11 -7.11 -8.38 2.60
N TYR A 12 -5.82 -8.10 2.65
CA TYR A 12 -5.06 -7.59 1.53
C TYR A 12 -3.68 -8.21 1.42
N VAL A 13 -3.50 -9.03 0.40
CA VAL A 13 -2.21 -9.64 0.08
C VAL A 13 -1.40 -8.67 -0.78
N ALA A 14 -0.29 -8.19 -0.24
CA ALA A 14 0.64 -7.31 -0.94
C ALA A 14 1.89 -8.06 -1.37
N THR A 15 2.36 -7.79 -2.59
CA THR A 15 3.70 -8.21 -3.02
C THR A 15 4.78 -7.39 -2.31
N GLU A 16 6.01 -7.89 -2.31
CA GLU A 16 7.16 -7.17 -1.73
C GLU A 16 7.38 -5.81 -2.43
N ASP A 17 7.27 -5.78 -3.75
CA ASP A 17 7.40 -4.54 -4.53
C ASP A 17 6.34 -3.50 -4.16
N LEU A 18 5.08 -3.94 -4.05
CA LEU A 18 3.98 -3.05 -3.67
C LEU A 18 4.18 -2.51 -2.25
N THR A 19 4.52 -3.41 -1.33
CA THR A 19 4.84 -3.09 0.05
C THR A 19 5.95 -2.04 0.15
N THR A 20 7.02 -2.21 -0.63
CA THR A 20 8.15 -1.29 -0.67
C THR A 20 7.75 0.08 -1.18
N ALA A 21 7.00 0.14 -2.29
CA ALA A 21 6.54 1.40 -2.88
C ALA A 21 5.62 2.18 -1.92
N VAL A 22 4.68 1.49 -1.27
CA VAL A 22 3.76 2.07 -0.28
C VAL A 22 4.55 2.65 0.90
N ASN A 23 5.44 1.86 1.51
CA ASN A 23 6.23 2.30 2.65
C ASN A 23 7.12 3.51 2.31
N ALA A 24 7.71 3.53 1.11
CA ALA A 24 8.48 4.67 0.64
C ALA A 24 7.60 5.93 0.49
N ALA A 25 6.42 5.81 -0.11
CA ALA A 25 5.48 6.91 -0.28
C ALA A 25 5.01 7.50 1.06
N VAL A 26 4.64 6.64 2.01
CA VAL A 26 4.23 7.02 3.37
C VAL A 26 5.38 7.72 4.10
N THR A 27 6.58 7.13 4.08
CA THR A 27 7.77 7.69 4.74
C THR A 27 8.15 9.06 4.18
N LEU A 28 8.03 9.25 2.87
CA LEU A 28 8.38 10.49 2.18
C LEU A 28 7.25 11.53 2.19
N GLY A 29 6.04 11.16 2.65
CA GLY A 29 4.85 12.01 2.55
C GLY A 29 4.51 12.39 1.11
N ARG A 30 4.78 11.48 0.16
CA ARG A 30 4.59 11.72 -1.28
C ARG A 30 3.35 10.95 -1.79
N PRO A 31 2.55 11.54 -2.69
CA PRO A 31 1.46 10.82 -3.34
C PRO A 31 1.95 9.60 -4.13
N ILE A 32 1.13 8.55 -4.19
CA ILE A 32 1.39 7.34 -4.96
C ILE A 32 0.26 7.09 -5.98
N LEU A 33 0.61 6.69 -7.21
CA LEU A 33 -0.34 6.31 -8.25
C LEU A 33 -0.30 4.79 -8.43
N ILE A 34 -1.38 4.12 -8.01
CA ILE A 34 -1.52 2.68 -8.18
C ILE A 34 -2.29 2.38 -9.47
N LYS A 35 -1.68 1.58 -10.35
CA LYS A 35 -2.30 1.09 -11.60
C LYS A 35 -2.52 -0.41 -11.53
N GLY A 36 -3.51 -0.90 -12.27
CA GLY A 36 -3.81 -2.32 -12.40
C GLY A 36 -5.18 -2.53 -13.04
N GLU A 37 -5.44 -3.76 -13.49
CA GLU A 37 -6.71 -4.14 -14.11
C GLU A 37 -7.92 -3.90 -13.20
N PRO A 38 -9.13 -3.69 -13.73
CA PRO A 38 -10.34 -3.63 -12.92
C PRO A 38 -10.45 -4.85 -11.98
N GLY A 39 -10.77 -4.61 -10.70
CA GLY A 39 -10.93 -5.68 -9.71
C GLY A 39 -9.65 -6.11 -8.96
N THR A 40 -8.48 -5.51 -9.19
CA THR A 40 -7.21 -5.88 -8.51
C THR A 40 -7.00 -5.26 -7.12
N GLY A 41 -8.08 -4.89 -6.42
CA GLY A 41 -7.98 -4.41 -5.02
C GLY A 41 -7.37 -3.01 -4.82
N LYS A 42 -7.28 -2.16 -5.84
CA LYS A 42 -6.72 -0.79 -5.72
C LYS A 42 -7.42 0.06 -4.65
N THR A 43 -8.75 -0.02 -4.57
CA THR A 43 -9.54 0.69 -3.54
C THR A 43 -9.30 0.10 -2.16
N GLN A 44 -9.28 -1.23 -2.05
CA GLN A 44 -9.01 -1.91 -0.77
C GLN A 44 -7.63 -1.53 -0.22
N LEU A 45 -6.60 -1.46 -1.08
CA LEU A 45 -5.26 -1.02 -0.66
C LEU A 45 -5.29 0.35 0.03
N ALA A 46 -6.07 1.30 -0.50
CA ALA A 46 -6.18 2.63 0.11
C ALA A 46 -6.88 2.59 1.47
N GLU A 47 -7.87 1.72 1.64
CA GLU A 47 -8.58 1.51 2.92
C GLU A 47 -7.69 0.83 3.97
N GLU A 48 -6.84 -0.12 3.57
CA GLU A 48 -5.98 -0.88 4.49
C GLU A 48 -4.73 -0.08 4.92
N ILE A 49 -4.38 0.99 4.20
CA ILE A 49 -3.25 1.88 4.54
C ILE A 49 -3.70 3.05 5.44
N ALA A 50 -4.97 3.45 5.38
CA ALA A 50 -5.53 4.62 6.10
C ALA A 50 -5.59 4.42 7.62
#